data_AF-A0A670HKZ2-F1
#
_entry.id   AF-A0A670HKZ2-F1
#
_cell.length_a   1.000
_cell.length_b   1.000
_cell.length_c   1.000
_cell.angle_alpha   90.00
_cell.angle_beta   90.00
_cell.angle_gamma   90.00
#
_symmetry.space_group_name_H-M   'P 1'
#
loop_
_entity.id
_entity.type
_entity.pdbx_description
1 polymer ?
#
loop_
_entity_poly.entity_id
_entity_poly.type
_entity_poly.pdbx_seq_one_letter_code
_entity_poly.pdbx_strand_id
1 'polypeptide(L)'
;MCTKQRNLSHRLIFKNEDAFQRRKQHACERQEGAMETAEGPPPLKRPDFPPLRREALGGGKGEVRKISVPPNRYTPLKENWMKIFTSIVEHLQLQIRFNLKTRNVEIKTCKQTKDVGALTKAVDFVKAFLLGFQVEDALALIRLDDLFLESFEVTDVKLLKGDHLSRAIGRIAGKGGKKNSLLKM
;
A
#
# COMPACT_ATOMS: atom_id res chain seq x y z
N MET A 1 -45.32 -18.18 39.36
CA MET A 1 -45.98 -18.57 38.10
C MET A 1 -44.94 -18.40 36.99
N CYS A 2 -44.28 -19.47 36.52
CA CYS A 2 -44.63 -20.23 35.28
C CYS A 2 -44.88 -19.30 34.08
N THR A 3 -44.28 -19.41 32.88
CA THR A 3 -43.57 -20.51 32.16
C THR A 3 -43.00 -19.84 30.89
N LYS A 4 -41.70 -19.94 30.56
CA LYS A 4 -41.06 -20.83 29.57
C LYS A 4 -41.73 -20.96 28.18
N GLN A 5 -40.88 -20.86 27.16
CA GLN A 5 -40.98 -21.26 25.72
C GLN A 5 -41.32 -20.13 24.74
N ARG A 6 -40.65 -19.94 23.59
CA ARG A 6 -39.63 -20.71 22.83
C ARG A 6 -39.08 -19.78 21.69
N ASN A 7 -37.75 -19.83 21.43
CA ASN A 7 -37.06 -20.05 20.13
C ASN A 7 -37.62 -19.38 18.83
N LEU A 8 -36.86 -18.89 17.83
CA LEU A 8 -35.54 -19.28 17.30
C LEU A 8 -35.11 -18.27 16.19
N SER A 9 -33.85 -17.80 16.20
CA SER A 9 -32.98 -17.44 15.06
C SER A 9 -31.82 -16.57 15.62
N HIS A 10 -30.69 -17.13 16.07
CA HIS A 10 -29.54 -17.57 15.26
C HIS A 10 -29.23 -16.57 14.14
N ARG A 11 -28.03 -15.98 13.99
CA ARG A 11 -26.66 -16.48 14.21
C ARG A 11 -25.72 -15.29 13.88
N LEU A 12 -24.84 -14.82 14.76
CA LEU A 12 -23.34 -14.89 14.70
C LEU A 12 -22.84 -13.59 15.37
N ILE A 13 -22.45 -13.50 16.65
CA ILE A 13 -21.19 -13.90 17.34
C ILE A 13 -19.93 -13.65 16.48
N PHE A 14 -19.19 -12.55 16.66
CA PHE A 14 -18.12 -12.24 17.65
C PHE A 14 -16.84 -13.11 17.55
N LYS A 15 -15.69 -12.40 17.57
CA LYS A 15 -14.31 -12.83 17.90
C LYS A 15 -13.50 -13.56 16.82
N ASN A 16 -12.43 -12.93 16.36
CA ASN A 16 -11.24 -13.60 15.85
C ASN A 16 -10.01 -12.71 16.10
N GLU A 17 -9.50 -12.81 17.32
CA GLU A 17 -8.10 -12.53 17.67
C GLU A 17 -7.58 -13.80 18.37
N ASP A 18 -6.29 -14.07 18.15
CA ASP A 18 -5.45 -15.08 18.81
C ASP A 18 -5.55 -16.55 18.33
N ALA A 19 -4.87 -16.84 17.20
CA ALA A 19 -4.32 -18.17 16.91
C ALA A 19 -3.19 -18.12 15.86
N PHE A 20 -2.20 -17.27 16.08
CA PHE A 20 -0.88 -17.38 15.44
C PHE A 20 0.10 -17.68 16.59
N GLN A 21 1.07 -18.58 16.35
CA GLN A 21 2.01 -19.19 17.32
C GLN A 21 1.49 -20.48 17.97
N ARG A 22 1.75 -21.60 17.29
CA ARG A 22 2.35 -22.86 17.82
C ARG A 22 2.05 -24.02 16.85
N ARG A 23 2.84 -24.13 15.78
CA ARG A 23 3.08 -25.41 15.09
C ARG A 23 4.55 -25.51 14.70
N LYS A 24 5.38 -25.60 15.73
CA LYS A 24 6.72 -26.18 15.69
C LYS A 24 6.79 -27.04 16.94
N GLN A 25 7.22 -28.31 16.79
CA GLN A 25 7.36 -29.38 17.78
C GLN A 25 6.27 -30.47 17.76
N HIS A 26 6.60 -31.55 17.04
CA HIS A 26 6.40 -32.99 17.33
C HIS A 26 6.84 -33.69 16.02
N ALA A 27 8.10 -34.05 15.78
CA ALA A 27 9.05 -34.87 16.54
C ALA A 27 8.48 -36.24 16.91
N CYS A 28 8.85 -37.22 16.07
CA CYS A 28 9.26 -38.59 16.38
C CYS A 28 8.44 -39.37 17.43
N GLU A 29 7.65 -40.33 16.95
CA GLU A 29 7.45 -41.59 17.67
C GLU A 29 7.59 -42.76 16.68
N ARG A 30 8.50 -43.68 17.02
CA ARG A 30 8.73 -44.97 16.39
C ARG A 30 7.61 -45.92 16.83
N GLN A 31 7.06 -46.69 15.90
CA GLN A 31 6.52 -48.02 16.20
C GLN A 31 7.07 -49.02 15.19
N GLU A 32 7.85 -49.96 15.71
CA GLU A 32 8.21 -51.22 15.06
C GLU A 32 7.06 -52.22 15.29
N GLY A 33 6.71 -52.99 14.26
CA GLY A 33 6.01 -54.27 14.44
C GLY A 33 4.90 -54.59 13.43
N ALA A 34 5.05 -55.77 12.82
CA ALA A 34 4.05 -56.63 12.16
C ALA A 34 3.86 -56.48 10.64
N MET A 35 4.44 -57.45 9.94
CA MET A 35 4.25 -57.82 8.55
C MET A 35 2.99 -58.69 8.42
N GLU A 36 2.03 -58.29 7.60
CA GLU A 36 1.01 -59.20 7.06
C GLU A 36 0.63 -58.78 5.63
N THR A 37 0.68 -59.74 4.72
CA THR A 37 0.54 -59.60 3.28
C THR A 37 -0.94 -59.61 2.90
N ALA A 38 -1.49 -58.48 2.44
CA ALA A 38 -2.76 -58.46 1.72
C ALA A 38 -2.83 -57.22 0.80
N GLU A 39 -3.40 -57.40 -0.38
CA GLU A 39 -3.32 -56.54 -1.56
C GLU A 39 -3.55 -55.03 -1.31
N GLY A 40 -2.66 -54.21 -1.89
CA GLY A 40 -2.69 -52.75 -1.74
C GLY A 40 -3.88 -52.09 -2.46
N PRO A 41 -4.47 -51.01 -1.90
CA PRO A 41 -5.47 -50.21 -2.60
C PRO A 41 -4.87 -49.59 -3.87
N PRO A 42 -5.64 -49.43 -4.96
CA PRO A 42 -5.12 -48.89 -6.21
C PRO A 42 -4.54 -47.49 -5.99
N PRO A 43 -3.42 -47.12 -6.65
CA PRO A 43 -2.80 -45.83 -6.45
C PRO A 43 -3.78 -44.72 -6.83
N LEU A 44 -4.15 -43.89 -5.84
CA LEU A 44 -4.92 -42.68 -6.05
C LEU A 44 -4.23 -41.89 -7.17
N LYS A 45 -4.88 -41.78 -8.34
CA LYS A 45 -4.36 -41.00 -9.47
C LYS A 45 -4.03 -39.60 -8.95
N ARG A 46 -2.75 -39.23 -9.04
CA ARG A 46 -2.27 -37.92 -8.64
C ARG A 46 -3.15 -36.88 -9.34
N PRO A 47 -3.68 -35.88 -8.61
CA PRO A 47 -4.49 -34.84 -9.23
C PRO A 47 -3.67 -34.21 -10.36
N ASP A 48 -4.19 -34.34 -11.58
CA ASP A 48 -3.58 -33.77 -12.76
C ASP A 48 -3.91 -32.28 -12.74
N PHE A 49 -2.91 -31.45 -12.44
CA PHE A 49 -3.06 -30.00 -12.40
C PHE A 49 -2.73 -29.47 -13.80
N PRO A 50 -3.74 -29.18 -14.65
CA PRO A 50 -3.47 -28.60 -15.95
C PRO A 50 -2.72 -27.27 -15.76
N PRO A 51 -1.78 -26.93 -16.66
CA PRO A 51 -1.06 -25.67 -16.59
C PRO A 51 -2.04 -24.52 -16.46
N LEU A 52 -1.91 -23.74 -15.39
CA LEU A 52 -2.73 -22.55 -15.19
C LEU A 52 -2.59 -21.65 -16.41
N ARG A 53 -3.71 -21.30 -17.04
CA ARG A 53 -3.71 -20.36 -18.17
C ARG A 53 -3.01 -19.09 -17.74
N ARG A 54 -2.15 -18.55 -18.61
CA ARG A 54 -1.30 -17.39 -18.32
C ARG A 54 -2.16 -16.18 -17.88
N GLU A 55 -3.41 -16.11 -18.35
CA GLU A 55 -4.41 -15.11 -17.93
C GLU A 55 -4.87 -15.22 -16.46
N ALA A 56 -4.82 -16.41 -15.85
CA ALA A 56 -5.21 -16.63 -14.45
C ALA A 56 -4.08 -16.31 -13.46
N LEU A 57 -2.82 -16.39 -13.92
CA LEU A 57 -1.63 -16.04 -13.13
C LEU A 57 -1.29 -14.54 -13.24
N GLY A 58 -1.56 -13.92 -14.38
CA GLY A 58 -1.39 -12.49 -14.60
C GLY A 58 -2.58 -11.70 -14.09
N GLY A 59 -2.54 -11.29 -12.82
CA GLY A 59 -3.47 -10.38 -12.12
C GLY A 59 -4.40 -9.52 -13.00
N GLY A 60 -5.47 -10.13 -13.53
CA GLY A 60 -6.46 -9.44 -14.38
C GLY A 60 -7.31 -8.41 -13.62
N LYS A 61 -7.05 -8.22 -12.32
CA LYS A 61 -7.58 -7.12 -11.53
C LYS A 61 -6.56 -6.00 -11.58
N GLY A 62 -6.80 -5.01 -12.44
CA GLY A 62 -5.96 -3.81 -12.52
C GLY A 62 -5.62 -3.31 -11.12
N GLU A 63 -4.32 -3.14 -10.86
CA GLU A 63 -3.81 -2.74 -9.56
C GLU A 63 -4.33 -1.34 -9.24
N VAL A 64 -5.00 -1.22 -8.09
CA VAL A 64 -5.58 0.03 -7.61
C VAL A 64 -4.83 0.47 -6.36
N ARG A 65 -4.29 1.67 -6.39
CA ARG A 65 -3.68 2.31 -5.21
C ARG A 65 -4.49 3.51 -4.78
N LYS A 66 -4.68 3.63 -3.47
CA LYS A 66 -5.44 4.72 -2.84
C LYS A 66 -4.52 5.55 -1.97
N ILE A 67 -4.61 6.87 -2.11
CA ILE A 67 -3.82 7.83 -1.34
C ILE A 67 -4.80 8.73 -0.60
N SER A 68 -4.61 8.88 0.70
CA SER A 68 -5.40 9.81 1.52
C SER A 68 -4.81 11.22 1.42
N VAL A 69 -5.67 12.22 1.27
CA VAL A 69 -5.28 13.63 1.14
C VAL A 69 -5.50 14.36 2.47
N PRO A 70 -4.47 14.98 3.05
CA PRO A 70 -4.60 15.83 4.23
C PRO A 70 -5.57 17.02 4.00
N PRO A 71 -6.32 17.44 5.03
CA PRO A 71 -7.34 18.49 4.90
C PRO A 71 -6.76 19.85 4.47
N ASN A 72 -5.57 20.20 4.93
CA ASN A 72 -4.89 21.46 4.62
C ASN A 72 -4.46 21.59 3.14
N ARG A 73 -4.40 20.48 2.39
CA ARG A 73 -3.97 20.44 0.99
C ARG A 73 -5.12 20.17 0.01
N TYR A 74 -6.36 20.13 0.48
CA TYR A 74 -7.51 19.87 -0.38
C TYR A 74 -7.81 21.02 -1.36
N THR A 75 -7.70 22.27 -0.91
CA THR A 75 -7.89 23.45 -1.75
C THR A 75 -6.89 23.52 -2.92
N PRO A 76 -5.56 23.41 -2.72
CA PRO A 76 -4.62 23.45 -3.83
C PRO A 76 -4.73 22.23 -4.74
N LEU A 77 -5.16 21.07 -4.21
CA LEU A 77 -5.39 19.87 -5.02
C LEU A 77 -6.53 20.08 -6.02
N LYS A 78 -7.62 20.73 -5.60
CA LYS A 78 -8.76 21.01 -6.48
C LYS A 78 -8.41 22.01 -7.58
N GLU A 79 -7.67 23.07 -7.23
CA GLU A 79 -7.23 24.10 -8.19
C GLU A 79 -6.27 23.55 -9.25
N ASN A 80 -5.30 22.74 -8.82
CA ASN A 80 -4.28 22.19 -9.70
C ASN A 80 -4.62 20.80 -10.26
N TRP A 81 -5.84 20.31 -10.03
CA TRP A 81 -6.25 18.96 -10.42
C TRP A 81 -6.05 18.70 -11.91
N MET A 82 -6.35 19.69 -12.76
CA MET A 82 -6.19 19.58 -14.20
C MET A 82 -4.73 19.29 -14.59
N LYS A 83 -3.77 19.98 -13.95
CA LYS A 83 -2.34 19.79 -14.22
C LYS A 83 -1.83 18.42 -13.72
N ILE A 84 -2.34 17.97 -12.58
CA ILE A 84 -2.01 16.65 -12.00
C ILE A 84 -2.55 15.54 -12.91
N PHE A 85 -3.81 15.68 -13.35
CA PHE A 85 -4.47 14.72 -14.22
C PHE A 85 -3.73 14.57 -15.56
N THR A 86 -3.42 15.68 -16.24
CA THR A 86 -2.71 15.64 -17.54
C THR A 86 -1.35 14.97 -17.40
N SER A 87 -0.57 15.36 -16.39
CA SER A 87 0.78 14.81 -16.15
C SER A 87 0.77 13.28 -15.98
N ILE A 88 -0.22 12.74 -15.26
CA ILE A 88 -0.30 11.30 -14.99
C ILE A 88 -0.83 10.53 -16.20
N VAL A 89 -1.85 11.05 -16.88
CA VAL A 89 -2.47 10.35 -18.02
C VAL A 89 -1.54 10.36 -19.24
N GLU A 90 -0.87 11.48 -19.52
CA GLU A 90 0.00 11.63 -20.69
C GLU A 90 1.30 10.82 -20.55
N HIS A 91 1.98 10.91 -19.40
CA HIS A 91 3.28 10.26 -19.24
C HIS A 91 3.18 8.80 -18.83
N LEU A 92 2.23 8.44 -17.96
CA LEU A 92 2.16 7.10 -17.35
C LEU A 92 0.99 6.26 -17.86
N GLN A 93 0.04 6.87 -18.59
CA GLN A 93 -1.16 6.20 -19.12
C GLN A 93 -1.92 5.45 -18.01
N LEU A 94 -2.09 6.09 -16.87
CA LEU A 94 -2.84 5.56 -15.73
C LEU A 94 -4.20 6.24 -15.63
N GLN A 95 -5.18 5.51 -15.10
CA GLN A 95 -6.47 6.10 -14.77
C GLN A 95 -6.42 6.67 -13.37
N ILE A 96 -6.81 7.92 -13.21
CA ILE A 96 -6.86 8.58 -11.91
C ILE A 96 -8.25 9.12 -11.62
N ARG A 97 -8.71 8.95 -10.38
CA ARG A 97 -10.00 9.45 -9.90
C ARG A 97 -9.81 10.12 -8.55
N PHE A 98 -10.45 11.27 -8.39
CA PHE A 98 -10.53 11.94 -7.10
C PHE A 98 -11.92 11.80 -6.47
N ASN A 99 -11.98 11.22 -5.27
CA ASN A 99 -13.21 11.09 -4.50
C ASN A 99 -13.30 12.24 -3.49
N LEU A 100 -14.16 13.23 -3.77
CA LEU A 100 -14.34 14.41 -2.93
C LEU A 100 -14.89 14.08 -1.53
N LYS A 101 -15.75 13.06 -1.42
CA LYS A 101 -16.40 12.66 -0.16
C LYS A 101 -15.41 12.05 0.84
N THR A 102 -14.58 11.12 0.37
CA THR A 102 -13.61 10.42 1.22
C THR A 102 -12.24 11.12 1.22
N ARG A 103 -12.03 12.08 0.30
CA ARG A 103 -10.76 12.78 0.06
C ARG A 103 -9.63 11.80 -0.26
N ASN A 104 -9.92 10.81 -1.09
CA ASN A 104 -8.95 9.86 -1.58
C ASN A 104 -8.72 10.06 -3.07
N VAL A 105 -7.45 9.97 -3.47
CA VAL A 105 -7.04 9.81 -4.86
C VAL A 105 -6.89 8.32 -5.12
N GLU A 106 -7.60 7.81 -6.12
CA GLU A 106 -7.51 6.43 -6.58
C GLU A 106 -6.79 6.42 -7.93
N ILE A 107 -5.74 5.60 -8.03
CA ILE A 107 -4.96 5.40 -9.25
C ILE A 107 -5.15 3.94 -9.66
N LYS A 108 -5.46 3.70 -10.94
CA LYS A 108 -5.67 2.38 -11.50
C LYS A 108 -4.82 2.20 -12.76
N THR A 109 -4.26 1.01 -12.93
CA THR A 109 -3.63 0.64 -14.19
C THR A 109 -4.66 0.37 -15.28
N CYS A 110 -4.30 0.70 -16.52
CA CYS A 110 -5.08 0.32 -17.69
C CYS A 110 -4.23 -0.56 -18.61
N LYS A 111 -4.87 -1.18 -19.61
CA LYS A 111 -4.18 -2.09 -20.55
C LYS A 111 -3.11 -1.41 -21.41
N GLN A 112 -3.14 -0.07 -21.48
CA GLN A 112 -2.16 0.72 -22.22
C GLN A 112 -0.88 0.96 -21.42
N THR A 113 -0.93 0.85 -20.08
CA THR A 113 0.23 0.99 -19.21
C THR A 113 1.24 -0.14 -19.49
N LYS A 114 2.42 0.22 -20.01
CA LYS A 114 3.49 -0.74 -20.35
C LYS A 114 4.51 -0.93 -19.23
N ASP A 115 4.65 0.06 -18.34
CA ASP A 115 5.64 0.07 -17.27
C ASP A 115 5.03 -0.41 -15.94
N VAL A 116 5.72 -1.35 -15.27
CA VAL A 116 5.36 -1.90 -13.97
C VAL A 116 5.60 -0.87 -12.86
N GLY A 117 6.60 0.00 -13.02
CA GLY A 117 6.95 1.05 -12.05
C GLY A 117 6.04 2.28 -12.09
N ALA A 118 5.20 2.41 -13.12
CA ALA A 118 4.38 3.59 -13.36
C ALA A 118 3.43 3.93 -12.19
N LEU A 119 2.86 2.90 -11.56
CA LEU A 119 1.98 3.09 -10.40
C LEU A 119 2.71 3.71 -9.21
N THR A 120 3.94 3.26 -8.95
CA THR A 120 4.74 3.76 -7.84
C THR A 120 5.15 5.22 -8.12
N LYS A 121 5.62 5.53 -9.34
CA LYS A 121 5.93 6.91 -9.76
C LYS A 121 4.72 7.84 -9.63
N ALA A 122 3.53 7.39 -10.05
CA ALA A 122 2.29 8.17 -9.90
C ALA A 122 1.91 8.40 -8.43
N VAL A 123 2.12 7.38 -7.59
CA VAL A 123 1.87 7.50 -6.14
C VAL A 123 2.82 8.53 -5.53
N ASP A 124 4.11 8.48 -5.87
CA ASP A 124 5.11 9.38 -5.31
C ASP A 124 4.97 10.81 -5.84
N PHE A 125 4.54 10.98 -7.10
CA PHE A 125 4.12 12.27 -7.65
C PHE A 125 2.98 12.90 -6.83
N VAL A 126 1.92 12.14 -6.56
CA VAL A 126 0.78 12.64 -5.77
C VAL A 126 1.23 12.93 -4.33
N LYS A 127 2.04 12.07 -3.71
CA LYS A 127 2.58 12.32 -2.35
C LYS A 127 3.46 13.57 -2.31
N ALA A 128 4.32 13.81 -3.30
CA ALA A 128 5.14 15.01 -3.39
C ALA A 128 4.25 16.28 -3.39
N PHE A 129 3.18 16.26 -4.18
CA PHE A 129 2.21 17.35 -4.17
C PHE A 129 1.54 17.54 -2.80
N LEU A 130 1.24 16.46 -2.07
CA LEU A 130 0.68 16.56 -0.71
C LEU A 130 1.68 17.14 0.29
N LEU A 131 2.96 16.86 0.13
CA LEU A 131 4.02 17.35 1.02
C LEU A 131 4.39 18.82 0.79
N GLY A 132 3.95 19.42 -0.32
CA GLY A 132 4.17 20.84 -0.56
C GLY A 132 4.87 21.19 -1.86
N PHE A 133 5.32 20.20 -2.63
CA PHE A 133 6.01 20.43 -3.89
C PHE A 133 5.08 21.04 -4.94
N GLN A 134 5.64 21.85 -5.83
CA GLN A 134 4.92 22.37 -6.98
C GLN A 134 4.73 21.24 -8.00
N VAL A 135 3.68 21.36 -8.82
CA VAL A 135 3.38 20.34 -9.84
C VAL A 135 4.52 20.21 -10.85
N GLU A 136 5.16 21.33 -11.19
CA GLU A 136 6.28 21.39 -12.13
C GLU A 136 7.53 20.66 -11.59
N ASP A 137 7.83 20.83 -10.30
CA ASP A 137 8.96 20.14 -9.65
C ASP A 137 8.70 18.63 -9.56
N ALA A 138 7.46 18.25 -9.23
CA ALA A 138 7.08 16.85 -9.12
C ALA A 138 7.17 16.08 -10.46
N LEU A 139 7.11 16.76 -11.61
CA LEU A 139 7.32 16.12 -12.92
C LEU A 139 8.71 15.49 -13.06
N ALA A 140 9.71 16.01 -12.32
CA ALA A 140 11.05 15.43 -12.33
C ALA A 140 11.04 13.95 -11.88
N LEU A 141 10.18 13.59 -10.93
CA LEU A 141 10.01 12.22 -10.42
C LEU A 141 9.49 11.24 -11.48
N ILE A 142 8.78 11.74 -12.49
CA ILE A 142 8.28 10.91 -13.59
C ILE A 142 9.33 10.76 -14.69
N ARG A 143 10.17 11.80 -14.87
CA ARG A 143 11.20 11.85 -15.92
C ARG A 143 12.45 11.07 -15.56
N LEU A 144 12.87 11.12 -14.30
CA LEU A 144 14.10 10.52 -13.80
C LEU A 144 13.76 9.48 -12.73
N ASP A 145 14.26 8.26 -12.95
CA ASP A 145 13.94 7.12 -12.09
C ASP A 145 14.83 7.01 -10.84
N ASP A 146 15.89 7.82 -10.80
CA ASP A 146 16.85 7.88 -9.69
C ASP A 146 16.48 8.92 -8.61
N LEU A 147 15.35 9.62 -8.78
CA LEU A 147 14.87 10.59 -7.81
C LEU A 147 13.86 9.94 -6.88
N PHE A 148 14.10 10.02 -5.58
CA PHE A 148 13.26 9.43 -4.55
C PHE A 148 12.75 10.48 -3.58
N LEU A 149 11.55 10.25 -3.05
CA LEU A 149 10.98 11.08 -2.01
C LEU A 149 11.30 10.48 -0.64
N GLU A 150 12.02 11.22 0.19
CA GLU A 150 12.35 10.85 1.56
C GLU A 150 11.83 11.90 2.55
N SER A 151 11.24 11.44 3.63
CA SER A 151 10.80 12.28 4.74
C SER A 151 11.47 11.82 6.02
N PHE A 152 12.16 12.72 6.71
CA PHE A 152 12.78 12.45 8.00
C PHE A 152 12.24 13.43 9.05
N GLU A 153 12.04 12.94 10.28
CA GLU A 153 11.84 13.82 11.42
C GLU A 153 13.19 14.18 12.04
N VAL A 154 13.32 15.40 12.55
CA VAL A 154 14.58 15.85 13.19
C VAL A 154 14.94 14.96 14.39
N THR A 155 13.92 14.42 15.06
CA THR A 155 14.05 13.49 16.19
C THR A 155 14.66 12.15 15.83
N ASP A 156 14.50 11.70 14.58
CA ASP A 156 15.03 10.41 14.11
C ASP A 156 16.55 10.44 14.00
N VAL A 157 17.11 11.58 13.63
CA VAL A 157 18.56 11.80 13.55
C VAL A 157 19.13 12.11 14.93
N LYS A 158 18.44 12.96 15.69
CA LYS A 158 18.88 13.36 17.02
C LYS A 158 17.69 13.71 17.90
N LEU A 159 17.61 13.06 19.06
CA LEU A 159 16.59 13.36 20.06
C LEU A 159 16.84 14.75 20.66
N LEU A 160 16.14 15.75 20.14
CA LEU A 160 16.14 17.13 20.62
C LEU A 160 14.77 17.47 21.21
N LYS A 161 14.75 18.24 22.29
CA LYS A 161 13.51 18.67 22.97
C LYS A 161 13.51 20.19 23.19
N GLY A 162 12.33 20.78 23.20
CA GLY A 162 12.10 22.19 23.53
C GLY A 162 12.91 23.17 22.64
N ASP A 163 13.63 24.09 23.28
CA ASP A 163 14.35 25.18 22.62
C ASP A 163 15.48 24.73 21.69
N HIS A 164 16.04 23.55 21.93
CA HIS A 164 17.06 23.00 21.05
C HIS A 164 16.48 22.58 19.69
N LEU A 165 15.22 22.12 19.67
CA LEU A 165 14.52 21.74 18.44
C LEU A 165 14.19 22.98 17.60
N SER A 166 13.58 24.00 18.22
CA SER A 166 13.21 25.24 17.51
C SER A 166 14.46 25.96 16.95
N ARG A 167 15.56 25.98 17.70
CA ARG A 167 16.83 26.54 17.24
C ARG A 167 17.47 25.73 16.12
N ALA A 168 17.37 24.39 16.15
CA ALA A 168 17.84 23.54 15.07
C ALA A 168 17.05 23.80 13.77
N ILE A 169 15.71 23.86 13.86
CA ILE A 169 14.84 24.21 12.73
C ILE A 169 15.21 25.59 12.17
N GLY A 170 15.43 26.58 13.04
CA GLY A 170 15.84 27.92 12.63
C GLY A 170 17.20 27.97 11.90
N ARG A 171 18.15 27.09 12.28
CA ARG A 171 19.44 26.97 11.59
C ARG A 171 19.31 26.30 10.22
N ILE A 172 18.46 25.27 10.11
CA ILE A 172 18.15 24.58 8.84
C ILE A 172 17.47 25.55 7.88
N ALA A 173 16.44 26.27 8.36
CA ALA A 173 15.70 27.25 7.57
C ALA A 173 16.58 28.43 7.10
N GLY A 174 17.54 28.83 7.94
CA GLY A 174 18.38 29.99 7.71
C GLY A 174 17.62 31.32 7.78
N LYS A 175 18.35 32.43 7.66
CA LYS A 175 17.74 33.78 7.71
C LYS A 175 16.95 34.06 6.42
N GLY A 176 15.63 34.23 6.55
CA GLY A 176 14.74 34.57 5.44
C GLY A 176 14.46 33.43 4.45
N GLY A 177 14.68 32.17 4.84
CA GLY A 177 14.33 31.01 4.00
C GLY A 177 15.17 30.84 2.72
N LYS A 178 16.21 31.65 2.51
CA LYS A 178 17.09 31.60 1.32
C LYS A 178 17.80 30.26 1.11
N LYS A 179 17.97 29.46 2.17
CA LYS A 179 18.55 28.11 2.06
C LYS A 179 17.50 27.05 1.75
N ASN A 180 16.23 27.30 2.08
CA ASN A 180 15.13 26.38 1.82
C ASN A 180 14.74 26.33 0.35
N SER A 181 14.98 27.38 -0.43
CA SER A 181 14.87 27.30 -1.89
C SER A 181 15.93 26.38 -2.51
N LEU A 182 17.08 26.25 -1.83
CA LEU A 182 18.18 25.36 -2.23
C LEU A 182 17.91 23.90 -1.83
N LEU A 183 17.22 23.70 -0.71
CA LEU A 183 16.79 22.39 -0.19
C LEU A 183 15.48 21.87 -0.82
N LYS A 184 14.95 22.59 -1.82
CA LYS A 184 13.69 22.28 -2.51
C LYS A 184 13.90 21.43 -3.78
N MET A 185 15.14 21.07 -4.09
CA MET A 185 15.48 20.13 -5.16
C MET A 185 15.44 18.69 -4.64
#